data_AF-A0A914KF66-F1
#
_entry.id   AF-A0A914KF66-F1
#
_cell.length_a   1.000
_cell.length_b   1.000
_cell.length_c   1.000
_cell.angle_alpha   90.00
_cell.angle_beta   90.00
_cell.angle_gamma   90.00
#
_symmetry.space_group_name_H-M   'P 1'
#
loop_
_entity.id
_entity.type
_entity.pdbx_description
1 polymer ?
#
loop_
_entity_poly.entity_id
_entity_poly.type
_entity_poly.pdbx_seq_one_letter_code
_entity_poly.pdbx_strand_id
1 'polypeptide(L)'
;MASASSAPLIRKVLFFQKLKGTEKWYVYWLVEEEVLGIMGGMNNVFEKKMTNPERRALLKNVADSLLPSRWAQVFNERSLNFEIEEDKATVNYITNSTELPLIQSETERAQKIMKFLHQICSDYKAIEKKFVDEEKRKEIEKLDQRAKKRAAYFADVKNKSPSKNRRTRGPAKGAKFDAEAASPTPSP
;
A
#
# COMPACT_ATOMS: atom_id res chain seq x y z
N MET A 1 21.57 -12.31 -7.42
CA MET A 1 20.40 -11.54 -7.90
C MET A 1 20.01 -10.57 -6.81
N ALA A 2 20.11 -9.26 -7.06
CA ALA A 2 19.76 -8.25 -6.07
C ALA A 2 18.23 -8.16 -5.95
N SER A 3 17.69 -8.53 -4.79
CA SER A 3 16.31 -8.18 -4.42
C SER A 3 16.22 -6.66 -4.43
N ALA A 4 15.45 -6.11 -5.37
CA ALA A 4 15.15 -4.69 -5.40
C ALA A 4 14.33 -4.39 -4.13
N SER A 5 15.02 -3.88 -3.11
CA SER A 5 14.41 -3.32 -1.91
C SER A 5 13.43 -2.22 -2.35
N SER A 6 12.14 -2.56 -2.36
CA SER A 6 11.06 -1.59 -2.45
C SER A 6 11.22 -0.68 -1.24
N ALA A 7 11.74 0.53 -1.46
CA ALA A 7 11.90 1.50 -0.38
C ALA A 7 10.55 1.63 0.34
N PRO A 8 10.53 1.41 1.68
CA PRO A 8 9.29 1.44 2.44
C PRO A 8 8.61 2.78 2.21
N LEU A 9 7.29 2.75 2.02
CA LEU A 9 6.50 3.97 1.88
C LEU A 9 6.66 4.75 3.19
N ILE A 10 7.30 5.92 3.13
CA ILE A 10 7.38 6.82 4.26
C ILE A 10 5.96 7.34 4.46
N ARG A 11 5.24 6.72 5.40
CA ARG A 11 3.92 7.20 5.82
C ARG A 11 4.12 8.54 6.48
N LYS A 12 3.32 9.52 6.10
CA LYS A 12 3.35 10.85 6.71
C LYS A 12 2.43 10.89 7.93
N VAL A 13 1.44 10.00 7.99
CA VAL A 13 0.61 9.78 9.18
C VAL A 13 0.61 8.32 9.61
N LEU A 14 0.81 8.10 10.91
CA LEU A 14 0.50 6.84 11.57
C LEU A 14 -0.75 7.04 12.38
N PHE A 15 -1.74 6.16 12.27
CA PHE A 15 -2.95 6.28 13.07
C PHE A 15 -3.63 4.94 13.25
N PHE A 16 -4.47 4.86 14.29
CA PHE A 16 -5.42 3.78 14.48
C PHE A 16 -6.69 4.30 15.12
N GLN A 17 -7.78 3.55 14.94
CA GLN A 17 -9.06 3.82 15.56
C GLN A 17 -9.21 3.02 16.85
N LYS A 18 -9.83 3.62 17.85
CA LYS A 18 -10.25 2.98 19.10
C LYS A 18 -11.69 3.38 19.44
N LEU A 19 -12.42 2.48 20.10
CA LEU A 19 -13.76 2.76 20.62
C LEU A 19 -13.66 3.07 22.12
N LYS A 20 -14.36 4.11 22.57
CA LYS A 20 -14.54 4.42 23.99
C LYS A 20 -16.04 4.60 24.24
N GLY A 21 -16.68 3.56 24.80
CA GLY A 21 -18.14 3.46 24.78
C GLY A 21 -18.66 3.30 23.34
N THR A 22 -19.58 4.16 22.93
CA THR A 22 -20.14 4.19 21.57
C THR A 22 -19.37 5.11 20.62
N GLU A 23 -18.43 5.90 21.13
CA GLU A 23 -17.73 6.91 20.35
C GLU A 23 -16.47 6.37 19.68
N LYS A 24 -16.24 6.83 18.44
CA LYS A 24 -15.03 6.52 17.67
C LYS A 24 -13.99 7.60 17.92
N TRP A 25 -12.80 7.12 18.29
CA TRP A 25 -11.64 7.96 18.54
C TRP A 25 -10.49 7.55 17.63
N TYR A 26 -9.70 8.52 17.20
CA TYR A 26 -8.51 8.33 16.38
C TYR A 26 -7.29 8.78 17.17
N VAL A 27 -6.31 7.89 17.30
CA VAL A 27 -4.99 8.22 17.84
C VAL A 27 -4.05 8.31 16.65
N TYR A 28 -3.34 9.42 16.50
CA TYR A 28 -2.50 9.68 15.33
C TYR A 28 -1.17 10.31 15.67
N TRP A 29 -0.23 10.13 14.76
CA TRP A 29 1.09 10.72 14.76
C TRP A 29 1.38 11.32 13.39
N LEU A 30 1.60 12.63 13.34
CA LEU A 30 2.04 13.34 12.15
C LEU A 30 3.57 13.30 12.11
N VAL A 31 4.13 12.55 11.16
CA VAL A 31 5.55 12.20 11.13
C VAL A 31 6.45 13.41 10.91
N GLU A 32 6.09 14.27 9.95
CA GLU A 32 6.90 15.44 9.59
C GLU A 32 6.87 16.55 10.67
N GLU A 33 5.77 16.64 11.43
CA GLU A 33 5.57 17.70 12.43
C GLU A 33 5.95 17.27 13.84
N GLU A 34 6.14 15.97 14.03
CA GLU A 34 6.36 15.34 15.31
C GLU A 34 5.21 15.59 16.31
N VAL A 35 3.97 15.49 15.83
CA VAL A 35 2.76 15.75 16.63
C VAL A 35 2.03 14.45 16.94
N LEU A 36 1.82 14.21 18.24
CA LEU A 36 0.92 13.17 18.74
C LEU A 36 -0.45 13.79 18.98
N GLY A 37 -1.50 13.14 18.49
CA GLY A 37 -2.86 13.64 18.63
C GLY A 37 -3.90 12.58 18.92
N ILE A 38 -4.97 13.01 19.57
CA ILE A 38 -6.20 12.25 19.79
C ILE A 38 -7.38 13.09 19.28
N MET A 39 -8.28 12.47 18.52
CA MET A 39 -9.45 13.13 17.98
C MET A 39 -10.72 12.28 18.15
N GLY A 40 -11.78 12.91 18.64
CA GLY A 40 -13.11 12.34 18.84
C GLY A 40 -14.20 13.28 18.34
N GLY A 41 -14.55 13.18 17.06
CA GLY A 41 -15.47 14.12 16.42
C GLY A 41 -14.84 15.49 16.15
N MET A 42 -15.67 16.53 16.02
CA MET A 42 -15.22 17.88 15.63
C MET A 42 -14.73 18.75 16.79
N ASN A 43 -15.21 18.47 18.01
CA ASN A 43 -14.95 19.32 19.18
C ASN A 43 -13.80 18.83 20.05
N ASN A 44 -13.44 17.55 19.95
CA ASN A 44 -12.42 16.95 20.78
C ASN A 44 -11.17 16.69 19.95
N VAL A 45 -10.22 17.62 19.98
CA VAL A 45 -8.92 17.48 19.34
C VAL A 45 -7.86 17.86 20.37
N PHE A 46 -7.03 16.88 20.71
CA PHE A 46 -5.94 17.04 21.66
C PHE A 46 -4.64 16.79 20.92
N GLU A 47 -3.70 17.73 20.97
CA GLU A 47 -2.42 17.59 20.27
C GLU A 47 -1.27 18.08 21.13
N LYS A 48 -0.15 17.36 21.04
CA LYS A 48 1.13 17.79 21.61
C LYS A 48 2.24 17.52 20.61
N LYS A 49 3.07 18.52 20.35
CA LYS A 49 4.36 18.32 19.68
C LYS A 49 5.30 17.59 20.63
N MET A 50 5.84 16.46 20.19
CA MET A 50 6.67 15.58 21.01
C MET A 50 8.10 15.61 20.51
N THR A 51 9.01 15.99 21.39
CA THR A 51 10.45 15.91 21.15
C THR A 51 10.94 14.45 21.23
N ASN A 52 12.14 14.18 20.69
CA ASN A 52 12.79 12.87 20.85
C ASN A 52 12.87 12.38 22.31
N PRO A 53 13.32 13.22 23.28
CA PRO A 53 13.34 12.83 24.68
C PRO A 53 11.96 12.45 25.23
N GLU A 54 10.89 13.18 24.88
CA GLU A 54 9.54 12.87 25.35
C GLU A 54 9.02 11.56 24.77
N ARG A 55 9.30 11.31 23.48
CA ARG A 55 8.96 10.02 22.85
C ARG A 55 9.69 8.86 23.53
N ARG A 56 10.97 9.05 23.85
CA ARG A 56 11.76 8.04 24.58
C ARG A 56 11.25 7.82 25.99
N ALA A 57 10.92 8.89 26.71
CA ALA A 57 10.34 8.81 28.03
C ALA A 57 9.04 8.00 28.00
N LEU A 58 8.16 8.27 27.02
CA LEU A 58 6.94 7.48 26.83
C LEU A 58 7.25 6.00 26.54
N LEU A 59 8.22 5.70 25.68
CA LEU A 59 8.57 4.32 25.29
C LEU A 59 9.55 3.58 26.21
N LYS A 60 9.78 4.03 27.46
CA LYS A 60 10.74 3.43 28.41
C LYS A 60 12.20 3.51 27.94
N ASN A 61 12.64 4.70 27.54
CA ASN A 61 14.04 5.04 27.24
C ASN A 61 14.70 4.19 26.14
N VAL A 62 13.95 3.85 25.09
CA VAL A 62 14.48 3.22 23.86
C VAL A 62 15.67 4.02 23.31
N ALA A 63 16.69 3.35 22.78
CA ALA A 63 17.82 4.01 22.12
C ALA A 63 17.38 4.85 20.90
N ASP A 64 18.07 5.97 20.62
CA ASP A 64 17.68 6.89 19.53
C ASP A 64 17.60 6.21 18.16
N SER A 65 18.52 5.28 17.88
CA SER A 65 18.56 4.52 16.63
C SER A 65 17.34 3.62 16.42
N LEU A 66 16.66 3.21 17.50
CA LEU A 66 15.49 2.35 17.48
C LEU A 66 14.18 3.12 17.68
N LEU A 67 14.26 4.42 18.01
CA LEU A 67 13.08 5.22 18.32
C LEU A 67 12.07 5.24 17.16
N PRO A 68 12.45 5.50 15.89
CA PRO A 68 11.48 5.54 14.79
C PRO A 68 10.78 4.20 14.56
N SER A 69 11.52 3.09 14.62
CA SER A 69 10.95 1.77 14.37
C SER A 69 10.03 1.32 15.50
N ARG A 70 10.42 1.57 16.77
CA ARG A 70 9.57 1.28 17.92
C ARG A 70 8.34 2.18 17.96
N TRP A 71 8.47 3.45 17.62
CA TRP A 71 7.33 4.36 17.53
C TRP A 71 6.33 3.88 16.48
N ALA A 72 6.80 3.51 15.28
CA ALA A 72 5.93 2.95 14.25
C ALA A 72 5.25 1.63 14.68
N GLN A 73 5.99 0.75 15.37
CA GLN A 73 5.47 -0.50 15.90
C GLN A 73 4.31 -0.26 16.88
N VAL A 74 4.42 0.72 17.78
CA VAL A 74 3.37 1.07 18.74
C VAL A 74 2.05 1.45 18.06
N PHE A 75 2.10 2.16 16.93
CA PHE A 75 0.90 2.48 16.14
C PHE A 75 0.36 1.26 15.40
N ASN A 76 1.24 0.42 14.85
CA ASN A 76 0.82 -0.80 14.15
C ASN A 76 0.13 -1.80 15.08
N GLU A 77 0.64 -1.94 16.31
CA GLU A 77 0.09 -2.82 17.35
C GLU A 77 -1.07 -2.19 18.12
N ARG A 78 -1.33 -0.88 17.91
CA ARG A 78 -2.38 -0.11 18.61
C ARG A 78 -2.21 -0.12 20.13
N SER A 79 -0.96 -0.06 20.58
CA SER A 79 -0.56 -0.28 21.97
C SER A 79 -0.72 0.95 22.88
N LEU A 80 -1.14 2.10 22.34
CA LEU A 80 -1.43 3.30 23.13
C LEU A 80 -2.85 3.22 23.71
N ASN A 81 -2.94 3.49 25.01
CA ASN A 81 -4.20 3.74 25.71
C ASN A 81 -4.36 5.23 25.94
N PHE A 82 -5.59 5.68 26.17
CA PHE A 82 -5.81 7.08 26.52
C PHE A 82 -7.04 7.27 27.40
N GLU A 83 -6.96 8.32 28.20
CA GLU A 83 -8.04 8.84 29.03
C GLU A 83 -8.35 10.27 28.59
N ILE A 84 -9.62 10.68 28.71
CA ILE A 84 -10.09 11.98 28.24
C ILE A 84 -10.68 12.67 29.45
N GLU A 85 -10.21 13.87 29.70
CA GLU A 85 -10.73 14.83 30.67
C GLU A 85 -11.26 16.06 29.89
N GLU A 86 -11.78 17.06 30.60
CA GLU A 86 -12.44 18.22 29.98
C GLU A 86 -11.49 19.07 29.12
N ASP A 87 -10.27 19.30 29.60
CA ASP A 87 -9.29 20.20 28.98
C ASP A 87 -8.02 19.48 28.49
N LYS A 88 -7.90 18.18 28.72
CA LYS A 88 -6.76 17.37 28.33
C LYS A 88 -7.09 15.91 28.05
N ALA A 89 -6.18 15.26 27.34
CA ALA A 89 -6.17 13.82 27.14
C ALA A 89 -4.83 13.26 27.63
N THR A 90 -4.86 12.15 28.35
CA THR A 90 -3.66 11.47 28.84
C THR A 90 -3.41 10.23 28.00
N VAL A 91 -2.30 10.16 27.27
CA VAL A 91 -1.88 8.99 26.50
C VAL A 91 -0.95 8.14 27.34
N ASN A 92 -1.27 6.85 27.45
CA ASN A 92 -0.55 5.87 28.24
C ASN A 92 0.09 4.80 27.33
N TYR A 93 1.39 4.53 27.56
CA TYR A 93 2.09 3.38 27.03
C TYR A 93 2.69 2.56 28.17
N ILE A 94 2.14 1.37 28.39
CA ILE A 94 2.51 0.47 29.51
C ILE A 94 2.33 1.18 30.86
N THR A 95 3.38 1.80 31.41
CA THR A 95 3.39 2.50 32.71
C THR A 95 3.66 4.00 32.58
N ASN A 96 4.01 4.47 31.37
CA ASN A 96 4.39 5.85 31.15
C ASN A 96 3.24 6.60 30.50
N SER A 97 3.12 7.89 30.83
CA SER A 97 2.07 8.74 30.32
C SER A 97 2.62 10.04 29.74
N THR A 98 1.86 10.64 28.84
CA THR A 98 2.03 12.03 28.44
C THR A 98 0.67 12.68 28.28
N GLU A 99 0.58 13.94 28.67
CA GLU A 99 -0.64 14.73 28.52
C GLU A 99 -0.65 15.47 27.18
N LEU A 100 -1.83 15.60 26.60
CA LEU A 100 -2.14 16.33 25.38
C LEU A 100 -3.21 17.37 25.70
N PRO A 101 -2.93 18.68 25.54
CA PRO A 101 -3.91 19.72 25.80
C PRO A 101 -5.02 19.73 24.75
N LEU A 102 -6.24 20.09 25.16
CA LEU A 102 -7.34 20.39 24.26
C LEU A 102 -7.01 21.65 23.45
N ILE A 103 -7.22 21.56 22.13
CA ILE A 103 -7.18 22.75 21.28
C ILE A 103 -8.45 23.57 21.52
N GLN A 104 -8.30 24.72 22.18
CA GLN A 104 -9.42 25.56 22.64
C GLN A 104 -10.13 26.29 21.50
N SER A 105 -9.37 26.74 20.49
CA SER A 105 -9.91 27.45 19.34
C SER A 105 -10.64 26.51 18.38
N GLU A 106 -11.91 26.79 18.08
CA GLU A 106 -12.71 26.01 17.13
C GLU A 106 -12.10 26.04 15.71
N THR A 107 -11.68 27.21 15.26
CA THR A 107 -11.00 27.38 13.97
C THR A 107 -9.72 26.55 13.91
N GLU A 108 -8.94 26.53 15.00
CA GLU A 108 -7.73 25.74 15.07
C GLU A 108 -8.05 24.24 15.04
N ARG A 109 -9.04 23.76 15.80
CA ARG A 109 -9.51 22.37 15.74
C ARG A 109 -9.88 21.96 14.32
N ALA A 110 -10.67 22.77 13.63
CA ALA A 110 -11.06 22.52 12.24
C ALA A 110 -9.83 22.43 11.32
N GLN A 111 -8.85 23.32 11.48
CA GLN A 111 -7.60 23.27 10.72
C GLN A 111 -6.79 21.99 11.00
N LYS A 112 -6.69 21.56 12.27
CA LYS A 112 -6.01 20.31 12.64
C LYS A 112 -6.70 19.08 12.04
N ILE A 113 -8.03 19.04 12.11
CA ILE A 113 -8.84 17.97 11.49
C ILE A 113 -8.60 17.90 10.00
N MET A 114 -8.70 19.04 9.30
CA MET A 114 -8.49 19.11 7.86
C MET A 114 -7.07 18.67 7.47
N LYS A 115 -6.08 19.05 8.27
CA LYS A 115 -4.68 18.65 8.07
C LYS A 115 -4.49 17.14 8.21
N PHE A 116 -5.03 16.55 9.29
CA PHE A 116 -5.01 15.12 9.51
C PHE A 116 -5.67 14.35 8.35
N LEU A 117 -6.86 14.77 7.93
CA LEU A 117 -7.58 14.16 6.81
C LEU A 117 -6.82 14.30 5.49
N HIS A 118 -6.28 15.49 5.21
CA HIS A 118 -5.45 15.72 4.03
C HIS A 118 -4.25 14.77 4.02
N GLN A 119 -3.64 14.54 5.19
CA GLN A 119 -2.48 13.66 5.29
C GLN A 119 -2.83 12.19 5.04
N ILE A 120 -3.97 11.72 5.54
CA ILE A 120 -4.49 10.38 5.23
C ILE A 120 -4.74 10.23 3.73
N CYS A 121 -5.42 11.21 3.11
CA CYS A 121 -5.71 11.20 1.68
C CYS A 121 -4.43 11.18 0.82
N SER A 122 -3.41 11.95 1.22
CA SER A 122 -2.11 11.95 0.56
C SER A 122 -1.42 10.59 0.68
N ASP A 123 -1.44 9.96 1.85
CA ASP A 123 -0.83 8.65 2.07
C ASP A 123 -1.56 7.58 1.27
N TYR A 124 -2.89 7.63 1.21
CA TYR A 124 -3.70 6.74 0.38
C TYR A 124 -3.35 6.84 -1.10
N LYS A 125 -3.29 8.06 -1.66
CA LYS A 125 -2.89 8.29 -3.07
C LYS A 125 -1.49 7.77 -3.37
N ALA A 126 -0.55 7.94 -2.43
CA ALA A 126 0.81 7.43 -2.59
C ALA A 126 0.86 5.90 -2.60
N ILE A 127 0.05 5.25 -1.74
CA ILE A 127 -0.10 3.79 -1.71
C ILE A 127 -0.71 3.28 -3.02
N GLU A 128 -1.82 3.89 -3.46
CA GLU A 128 -2.52 3.54 -4.69
C GLU A 128 -1.61 3.64 -5.91
N LYS A 129 -0.85 4.74 -6.03
CA LYS A 129 0.14 4.91 -7.11
C LYS A 129 1.18 3.80 -7.11
N LYS A 130 1.71 3.42 -5.95
CA LYS A 130 2.69 2.31 -5.88
C LYS A 130 2.11 0.98 -6.32
N PHE A 131 0.85 0.68 -5.97
CA PHE A 131 0.20 -0.53 -6.44
C PHE A 131 0.08 -0.56 -7.97
N VAL A 132 -0.37 0.54 -8.57
CA VAL A 132 -0.48 0.67 -10.03
C VAL A 132 0.90 0.56 -10.71
N ASP A 133 1.93 1.21 -10.16
CA ASP A 133 3.29 1.16 -10.70
C ASP A 133 3.90 -0.25 -10.57
N GLU A 134 3.61 -0.97 -9.49
CA GLU A 134 4.06 -2.35 -9.28
C GLU A 134 3.38 -3.33 -10.24
N GLU A 135 2.09 -3.16 -10.51
CA GLU A 135 1.37 -3.95 -11.52
C GLU A 135 1.94 -3.74 -12.93
N LYS A 136 2.15 -2.48 -13.33
CA LYS A 136 2.79 -2.15 -14.61
C LYS A 136 4.19 -2.75 -14.72
N ARG A 137 4.97 -2.70 -13.64
CA ARG A 137 6.31 -3.30 -13.59
C ARG A 137 6.25 -4.81 -13.80
N LYS A 138 5.32 -5.51 -13.15
CA LYS A 138 5.11 -6.96 -13.33
C LYS A 138 4.69 -7.31 -14.75
N GLU A 139 3.90 -6.46 -15.41
CA GLU A 139 3.49 -6.66 -16.80
C GLU A 139 4.68 -6.50 -17.77
N ILE A 140 5.48 -5.45 -17.61
CA ILE A 140 6.70 -5.22 -18.40
C ILE A 140 7.67 -6.40 -18.25
N GLU A 141 7.86 -6.89 -17.02
CA GLU A 141 8.72 -8.05 -16.76
C GLU A 141 8.21 -9.32 -17.47
N LYS A 142 6.90 -9.56 -17.47
CA LYS A 142 6.31 -10.69 -18.21
C LYS A 142 6.52 -10.56 -19.71
N LEU A 143 6.41 -9.36 -20.28
CA LEU A 143 6.66 -9.11 -21.70
C LEU A 143 8.13 -9.33 -22.06
N ASP A 144 9.05 -8.85 -21.24
CA ASP A 144 10.49 -9.07 -21.41
C ASP A 144 10.87 -10.56 -21.31
N GLN A 145 10.31 -11.29 -20.34
CA GLN A 145 10.49 -12.74 -20.24
C GLN A 145 9.95 -13.49 -21.47
N ARG A 146 8.80 -13.07 -22.02
CA ARG A 146 8.26 -13.63 -23.28
C ARG A 146 9.17 -13.34 -24.47
N ALA A 147 9.70 -12.12 -24.57
CA ALA A 147 10.63 -11.73 -25.63
C ALA A 147 11.93 -12.56 -25.56
N LYS A 148 12.51 -12.72 -24.37
CA LYS A 148 13.69 -13.55 -24.13
C LYS A 148 13.46 -15.02 -24.50
N LYS A 149 12.32 -15.60 -24.12
CA LYS A 149 11.94 -16.98 -24.51
C LYS A 149 11.80 -17.14 -26.02
N ARG A 150 11.17 -16.17 -26.70
CA ARG A 150 11.06 -16.17 -28.17
C ARG A 150 12.43 -16.08 -28.84
N ALA A 151 13.30 -15.17 -28.38
CA ALA A 151 14.65 -15.03 -28.91
C ALA A 151 15.47 -16.32 -28.75
N ALA A 152 15.40 -16.97 -27.58
CA ALA A 152 16.05 -18.25 -27.33
C ALA A 152 15.53 -19.37 -28.25
N TYR A 153 14.21 -19.43 -28.49
CA TYR A 153 13.62 -20.38 -29.45
C TYR A 153 14.16 -20.17 -30.87
N PHE A 154 14.19 -18.93 -31.36
CA PHE A 154 14.71 -18.65 -32.70
C PHE A 154 16.21 -18.90 -32.85
N ALA A 155 16.99 -18.70 -31.78
CA ALA A 155 18.41 -19.08 -31.75
C ALA A 155 18.59 -20.60 -31.85
N ASP A 156 17.78 -21.39 -31.13
CA ASP A 156 17.78 -22.86 -31.20
C ASP A 156 17.35 -23.37 -32.60
N VAL A 157 16.34 -22.76 -33.21
CA VAL A 157 15.89 -23.09 -34.58
C VAL A 157 16.97 -22.77 -35.62
N LYS A 158 17.73 -21.68 -35.47
CA LYS A 158 18.84 -21.36 -36.39
C LYS A 158 20.04 -22.31 -36.23
N ASN A 159 20.26 -22.84 -35.03
CA ASN A 159 21.38 -23.75 -34.75
C ASN A 159 21.05 -25.22 -35.07
N LYS A 160 19.76 -25.57 -35.19
CA LYS A 160 19.34 -26.87 -35.73
C LYS A 160 19.46 -26.87 -37.25
N SER A 161 20.50 -27.54 -37.75
CA SER A 161 20.64 -27.86 -39.17
C SER A 161 19.34 -28.51 -39.68
N PRO A 162 18.90 -28.23 -40.92
CA PRO A 162 17.70 -28.84 -41.46
C PRO A 162 17.90 -30.36 -41.50
N SER A 163 17.24 -31.09 -40.60
CA SER A 163 17.29 -32.54 -40.62
C SER A 163 16.69 -32.99 -41.96
N LYS A 164 17.52 -33.58 -42.83
CA LYS A 164 17.10 -34.27 -44.04
C LYS A 164 16.28 -35.49 -43.63
N ASN A 165 15.01 -35.30 -43.31
CA ASN A 165 13.98 -36.35 -43.24
C ASN A 165 12.58 -35.74 -43.24
N ARG A 166 12.33 -34.80 -44.17
CA ARG A 166 10.95 -34.42 -44.51
C ARG A 166 10.43 -35.44 -45.52
N ARG A 167 9.84 -36.52 -45.02
CA ARG A 167 9.10 -37.50 -45.83
C ARG A 167 7.89 -36.78 -46.43
N THR A 168 7.97 -36.42 -47.71
CA THR A 168 6.84 -35.93 -48.49
C THR A 168 5.82 -37.07 -48.61
N ARG A 169 4.70 -36.97 -47.88
CA ARG A 169 3.50 -37.75 -48.21
C ARG A 169 2.95 -37.14 -49.51
N GLY A 170 3.25 -37.80 -50.64
CA GLY A 170 2.65 -37.46 -51.93
C GLY A 170 1.12 -37.61 -51.88
N PRO A 171 0.38 -36.82 -52.68
CA PRO A 171 -1.07 -36.96 -52.75
C PRO A 171 -1.41 -38.26 -53.47
N ALA A 172 -2.07 -39.18 -52.77
CA ALA A 172 -2.66 -40.36 -53.38
C ALA A 172 -3.87 -39.93 -54.24
N LYS A 173 -3.81 -40.25 -55.54
CA LYS A 173 -4.93 -40.18 -56.48
C LYS A 173 -5.94 -41.30 -56.20
N GLY A 174 -7.24 -41.00 -56.35
CA GLY A 174 -8.32 -41.97 -56.64
C GLY A 174 -9.42 -42.02 -55.58
N ALA A 175 -10.50 -41.24 -55.76
CA ALA A 175 -11.86 -41.69 -56.20
C ALA A 175 -12.76 -42.02 -54.98
N LYS A 176 -14.00 -41.54 -54.82
CA LYS A 176 -15.13 -41.24 -55.73
C LYS A 176 -15.95 -40.06 -55.14
N PHE A 177 -16.38 -39.07 -55.92
CA PHE A 177 -17.75 -38.92 -56.43
C PHE A 177 -18.84 -39.50 -55.51
N ASP A 178 -19.58 -38.60 -54.85
CA ASP A 178 -21.03 -38.50 -55.05
C ASP A 178 -21.43 -37.02 -54.94
N ALA A 179 -22.09 -36.56 -56.00
CA ALA A 179 -22.67 -35.25 -56.12
C ALA A 179 -24.14 -35.36 -55.72
N GLU A 180 -24.60 -34.56 -54.76
CA GLU A 180 -26.01 -34.30 -54.60
C GLU A 180 -26.24 -32.82 -54.29
N ALA A 181 -27.27 -32.31 -54.94
CA ALA A 181 -27.48 -30.92 -55.29
C ALA A 181 -28.03 -30.08 -54.14
N ALA A 182 -27.62 -28.81 -54.09
CA ALA A 182 -28.43 -27.75 -53.49
C ALA A 182 -28.15 -26.44 -54.24
N SER A 183 -29.06 -26.09 -55.14
CA SER A 183 -29.18 -24.77 -55.74
C SER A 183 -29.93 -23.82 -54.80
N PRO A 184 -29.83 -22.50 -55.02
CA PRO A 184 -29.83 -21.48 -53.97
C PRO A 184 -31.20 -20.84 -53.75
N THR A 185 -31.39 -20.17 -52.61
CA THR A 185 -32.39 -19.11 -52.49
C THR A 185 -31.81 -17.86 -51.82
N PRO A 186 -32.11 -16.66 -52.36
CA PRO A 186 -31.73 -15.39 -51.77
C PRO A 186 -32.72 -14.97 -50.67
N SER A 187 -32.22 -14.15 -49.76
CA SER A 187 -32.99 -13.50 -48.69
C SER A 187 -34.11 -12.59 -49.22
N PRO A 188 -35.22 -12.46 -48.50
CA PRO A 188 -35.96 -11.21 -48.38
C PRO A 188 -35.29 -10.24 -47.39
#